data_AF-A0A9X3XGI0-F1
#
_entry.id   AF-A0A9X3XGI0-F1
#
_cell.length_a   1.000
_cell.length_b   1.000
_cell.length_c   1.000
_cell.angle_alpha   90.00
_cell.angle_beta   90.00
_cell.angle_gamma   90.00
#
_symmetry.space_group_name_H-M   'P 1'
#
loop_
_entity.id
_entity.type
_entity.pdbx_description
1 polymer ?
#
loop_
_entity_poly.entity_id
_entity_poly.type
_entity_poly.pdbx_seq_one_letter_code
_entity_poly.pdbx_strand_id
1 'polypeptide(L)'
;MPINTDTIPKTRRLTLIRLGEQFGSQDTLDQANQTLGAYEKHAPLLRMSGFGAKHAAELAGARDGLVEAGVGREAAKGKKKVTGEAYVKAYNQAATARINARTVLAGVKEDLEASGEAEEAAATVAAALRQTRSAAKKAEPLAQQLALLGDTLKHPVVAPVAADQGGPEALADVQASIPALRKADQEDVGGRGTPVETETLDLLDGIIVQLVRRARRAALAASKRLGNPAMAEAFKLDRLYRSKGGSGAEEEAGEDEDAEEVKG
;
A
#
# COMPACT_ATOMS: atom_id res chain seq x y z
N MET A 1 -23.96 -13.83 4.59
CA MET A 1 -23.21 -14.51 5.67
C MET A 1 -21.76 -14.61 5.20
N PRO A 2 -20.79 -14.17 6.00
CA PRO A 2 -19.38 -14.24 5.61
C PRO A 2 -18.96 -15.70 5.44
N ILE A 3 -18.15 -15.97 4.42
CA ILE A 3 -17.63 -17.30 4.19
C ILE A 3 -16.54 -17.61 5.22
N ASN A 4 -16.67 -18.72 5.94
CA ASN A 4 -15.63 -19.15 6.88
C ASN A 4 -14.53 -19.89 6.11
N THR A 5 -13.48 -19.17 5.73
CA THR A 5 -12.34 -19.70 4.96
C THR A 5 -11.51 -20.72 5.74
N ASP A 6 -11.58 -20.77 7.07
CA ASP A 6 -10.82 -21.68 7.95
C ASP A 6 -11.34 -23.11 7.97
N THR A 7 -12.55 -23.30 7.48
CA THR A 7 -13.16 -24.63 7.31
C THR A 7 -12.76 -25.31 6.01
N ILE A 8 -12.03 -24.61 5.11
CA ILE A 8 -11.60 -25.15 3.82
C ILE A 8 -10.40 -26.07 4.02
N PRO A 9 -10.44 -27.34 3.57
CA PRO A 9 -9.30 -28.25 3.67
C PRO A 9 -8.05 -27.67 3.01
N LYS A 10 -6.88 -27.85 3.63
CA LYS A 10 -5.59 -27.27 3.18
C LYS A 10 -5.30 -27.51 1.70
N THR A 11 -5.55 -28.72 1.21
CA THR A 11 -5.35 -29.07 -0.22
C THR A 11 -6.25 -28.26 -1.14
N ARG A 12 -7.53 -28.07 -0.78
CA ARG A 12 -8.49 -27.25 -1.53
C ARG A 12 -8.14 -25.76 -1.45
N ARG A 13 -7.67 -25.28 -0.29
CA ARG A 13 -7.23 -23.89 -0.08
C ARG A 13 -6.12 -23.52 -1.05
N LEU A 14 -5.07 -24.36 -1.17
CA LEU A 14 -3.97 -24.12 -2.11
C LEU A 14 -4.41 -24.09 -3.58
N THR A 15 -5.34 -24.96 -3.98
CA THR A 15 -5.90 -24.93 -5.34
C THR A 15 -6.67 -23.64 -5.62
N LEU A 16 -7.43 -23.15 -4.63
CA LEU A 16 -8.20 -21.92 -4.76
C LEU A 16 -7.27 -20.70 -4.81
N ILE A 17 -6.25 -20.62 -3.96
CA ILE A 17 -5.24 -19.55 -4.01
C ILE A 17 -4.61 -19.47 -5.40
N ARG A 18 -4.06 -20.59 -5.91
CA ARG A 18 -3.46 -20.64 -7.27
C ARG A 18 -4.43 -20.27 -8.39
N LEU A 19 -5.73 -20.50 -8.18
CA LEU A 19 -6.75 -20.11 -9.14
C LEU A 19 -7.02 -18.61 -9.07
N GLY A 20 -7.07 -18.02 -7.87
CA GLY A 20 -7.28 -16.60 -7.66
C GLY A 20 -6.11 -15.74 -8.15
N GLU A 21 -4.87 -16.19 -7.94
CA GLU A 21 -3.64 -15.53 -8.44
C GLU A 21 -3.67 -15.19 -9.94
N GLN A 22 -4.49 -15.90 -10.72
CA GLN A 22 -4.60 -15.72 -12.17
C GLN A 22 -5.54 -14.58 -12.59
N PHE A 23 -6.33 -14.03 -11.66
CA PHE A 23 -7.38 -13.04 -11.95
C PHE A 23 -7.22 -11.81 -11.04
N GLY A 24 -7.51 -10.63 -11.59
CA GLY A 24 -7.53 -9.41 -10.79
C GLY A 24 -8.81 -9.33 -9.94
N SER A 25 -8.69 -8.94 -8.67
CA SER A 25 -9.82 -8.89 -7.74
C SER A 25 -10.99 -8.02 -8.23
N GLN A 26 -10.72 -6.96 -9.00
CA GLN A 26 -11.77 -6.13 -9.59
C GLN A 26 -12.59 -6.89 -10.64
N ASP A 27 -11.94 -7.60 -11.57
CA ASP A 27 -12.63 -8.40 -12.59
C ASP A 27 -13.42 -9.54 -11.94
N THR A 28 -12.87 -10.13 -10.88
CA THR A 28 -13.53 -11.16 -10.08
C THR A 28 -14.78 -10.62 -9.38
N LEU A 29 -14.71 -9.43 -8.78
CA LEU A 29 -15.86 -8.74 -8.18
C LEU A 29 -16.94 -8.39 -9.22
N ASP A 30 -16.55 -7.81 -10.35
CA ASP A 30 -17.45 -7.46 -11.45
C ASP A 30 -18.20 -8.71 -11.95
N GLN A 31 -17.48 -9.83 -12.12
CA GLN A 31 -18.08 -11.10 -12.50
C GLN A 31 -19.03 -11.66 -11.43
N ALA A 32 -18.66 -11.57 -10.15
CA ALA A 32 -19.50 -12.03 -9.06
C ALA A 32 -20.83 -11.27 -9.04
N ASN A 33 -20.79 -9.94 -9.17
CA ASN A 33 -21.97 -9.09 -9.22
C ASN A 33 -22.88 -9.42 -10.41
N GLN A 34 -22.29 -9.57 -11.61
CA GLN A 34 -23.04 -9.99 -12.80
C GLN A 34 -23.73 -11.35 -12.58
N THR A 35 -23.00 -12.32 -12.03
CA THR A 35 -23.51 -13.68 -11.79
C THR A 35 -24.63 -13.70 -10.76
N LEU A 36 -24.52 -12.91 -9.69
CA LEU A 36 -25.55 -12.78 -8.66
C LEU A 36 -26.80 -12.08 -9.20
N GLY A 37 -26.65 -11.00 -9.97
CA GLY A 37 -27.78 -10.33 -10.63
C GLY A 37 -28.50 -11.21 -11.65
N ALA A 38 -27.76 -12.08 -12.37
CA ALA A 38 -28.36 -13.08 -13.24
C ALA A 38 -29.08 -14.19 -12.44
N TYR A 39 -28.54 -14.57 -11.28
CA TYR A 39 -29.15 -15.57 -10.39
C TYR A 39 -30.51 -15.11 -9.88
N GLU A 40 -30.67 -13.85 -9.48
CA GLU A 40 -31.96 -13.31 -9.02
C GLU A 40 -33.09 -13.51 -10.05
N LYS A 41 -32.77 -13.38 -11.34
CA LYS A 41 -33.74 -13.51 -12.44
C LYS A 41 -34.02 -14.96 -12.84
N HIS A 42 -33.06 -15.86 -12.66
CA HIS A 42 -33.09 -17.23 -13.21
C HIS A 42 -32.97 -18.35 -12.16
N ALA A 43 -32.95 -18.03 -10.86
CA ALA A 43 -32.74 -18.97 -9.77
C ALA A 43 -33.59 -20.26 -9.84
N PRO A 44 -34.90 -20.21 -10.13
CA PRO A 44 -35.74 -21.42 -10.20
C PRO A 44 -35.26 -22.40 -11.29
N LEU A 45 -34.73 -21.87 -12.40
CA LEU A 45 -34.34 -22.64 -13.58
C LEU A 45 -32.99 -23.35 -13.39
N LEU A 46 -32.10 -22.78 -12.57
CA LEU A 46 -30.75 -23.29 -12.32
C LEU A 46 -30.67 -24.38 -11.25
N ARG A 47 -31.67 -24.44 -10.35
CA ARG A 47 -31.69 -25.42 -9.25
C ARG A 47 -31.53 -26.85 -9.74
N MET A 48 -32.14 -27.16 -10.89
CA MET A 48 -32.09 -28.49 -11.51
C MET A 48 -30.84 -28.76 -12.34
N SER A 49 -29.95 -27.79 -12.44
CA SER A 49 -28.70 -27.87 -13.21
C SER A 49 -27.47 -27.67 -12.33
N GLY A 50 -27.61 -27.84 -11.00
CA GLY A 50 -26.48 -27.92 -10.07
C GLY A 50 -25.98 -26.58 -9.50
N PHE A 51 -26.74 -25.49 -9.69
CA PHE A 51 -26.48 -24.20 -9.04
C PHE A 51 -27.74 -23.70 -8.31
N GLY A 52 -27.73 -23.79 -6.99
CA GLY A 52 -28.85 -23.44 -6.12
C GLY A 52 -28.48 -22.39 -5.06
N ALA A 53 -29.43 -22.08 -4.18
CA ALA A 53 -29.33 -20.98 -3.22
C ALA A 53 -28.07 -21.03 -2.34
N LYS A 54 -27.62 -22.23 -1.95
CA LYS A 54 -26.37 -22.41 -1.21
C LYS A 54 -25.15 -21.84 -1.95
N HIS A 55 -25.06 -22.06 -3.25
CA HIS A 55 -23.91 -21.60 -4.06
C HIS A 55 -23.98 -20.10 -4.33
N ALA A 56 -25.19 -19.56 -4.52
CA ALA A 56 -25.38 -18.11 -4.61
C ALA A 56 -25.02 -17.41 -3.30
N ALA A 57 -25.40 -17.98 -2.14
CA ALA A 57 -25.02 -17.47 -0.83
C ALA A 57 -23.50 -17.54 -0.59
N GLU A 58 -22.85 -18.63 -1.01
CA GLU A 58 -21.39 -18.79 -0.94
C GLU A 58 -20.68 -17.75 -1.83
N LEU A 59 -21.20 -17.49 -3.02
CA LEU A 59 -20.68 -16.47 -3.94
C LEU A 59 -20.85 -15.05 -3.38
N ALA A 60 -22.01 -14.74 -2.81
CA ALA A 60 -22.25 -13.46 -2.15
C ALA A 60 -21.32 -13.26 -0.95
N GLY A 61 -21.15 -14.29 -0.11
CA GLY A 61 -20.23 -14.23 1.02
C GLY A 61 -18.77 -14.05 0.63
N ALA A 62 -18.32 -14.71 -0.45
CA ALA A 62 -16.97 -14.52 -0.99
C ALA A 62 -16.77 -13.14 -1.60
N ARG A 63 -17.76 -12.61 -2.34
CA ARG A 63 -17.76 -11.24 -2.85
C ARG A 63 -17.65 -10.22 -1.70
N ASP A 64 -18.49 -10.34 -0.69
CA ASP A 64 -18.50 -9.39 0.44
C ASP A 64 -17.17 -9.41 1.19
N GLY A 65 -16.61 -10.61 1.43
CA GLY A 65 -15.28 -10.77 2.02
C GLY A 65 -14.17 -10.16 1.16
N LEU A 66 -14.27 -10.23 -0.17
CA LEU A 66 -13.29 -9.65 -1.09
C LEU A 66 -13.37 -8.11 -1.08
N VAL A 67 -14.58 -7.54 -0.98
CA VAL A 67 -14.77 -6.08 -0.80
C VAL A 67 -14.17 -5.63 0.52
N GLU A 68 -14.46 -6.32 1.61
CA GLU A 68 -13.94 -6.00 2.96
C GLU A 68 -12.41 -6.06 3.00
N ALA A 69 -11.81 -7.14 2.47
CA ALA A 69 -10.36 -7.29 2.38
C ALA A 69 -9.72 -6.24 1.45
N GLY A 70 -10.41 -5.87 0.37
CA GLY A 70 -9.98 -4.81 -0.56
C GLY A 70 -9.91 -3.43 0.10
N VAL A 71 -10.90 -3.07 0.93
CA VAL A 71 -10.89 -1.83 1.73
C VAL A 71 -9.71 -1.81 2.71
N GLY A 72 -9.42 -2.95 3.35
CA GLY A 72 -8.25 -3.10 4.22
C GLY A 72 -6.93 -2.80 3.50
N ARG A 73 -6.77 -3.26 2.26
CA ARG A 73 -5.57 -3.02 1.43
C ARG A 73 -5.40 -1.55 1.06
N GLU A 74 -6.46 -0.86 0.68
CA GLU A 74 -6.39 0.58 0.35
C GLU A 74 -6.10 1.44 1.59
N ALA A 75 -6.71 1.13 2.73
CA ALA A 75 -6.39 1.78 4.00
C ALA A 75 -4.92 1.53 4.41
N ALA A 76 -4.40 0.32 4.23
CA ALA A 76 -3.01 -0.02 4.50
C ALA A 76 -2.04 0.71 3.55
N LYS A 77 -2.36 0.80 2.24
CA LYS A 77 -1.60 1.61 1.27
C LYS A 77 -1.59 3.09 1.66
N GLY A 78 -2.74 3.64 2.04
CA GLY A 78 -2.87 5.02 2.52
C GLY A 78 -2.00 5.29 3.74
N LYS A 79 -2.08 4.41 4.76
CA LYS A 79 -1.21 4.47 5.95
C LYS A 79 0.27 4.41 5.57
N LYS A 80 0.67 3.50 4.68
CA LYS A 80 2.06 3.39 4.20
C LYS A 80 2.56 4.66 3.52
N LYS A 81 1.71 5.33 2.72
CA LYS A 81 2.06 6.61 2.09
C LYS A 81 2.31 7.69 3.15
N VAL A 82 1.42 7.77 4.14
CA VAL A 82 1.52 8.74 5.24
C VAL A 82 2.75 8.48 6.12
N THR A 83 3.02 7.22 6.50
CA THR A 83 4.22 6.87 7.29
C THR A 83 5.50 7.12 6.52
N GLY A 84 5.52 6.85 5.21
CA GLY A 84 6.67 7.15 4.35
C GLY A 84 6.98 8.65 4.26
N GLU A 85 5.96 9.49 4.08
CA GLU A 85 6.12 10.95 4.10
C GLU A 85 6.60 11.46 5.47
N ALA A 86 6.06 10.92 6.56
CA ALA A 86 6.47 11.24 7.92
C ALA A 86 7.94 10.84 8.19
N TYR A 87 8.36 9.66 7.74
CA TYR A 87 9.74 9.19 7.84
C TYR A 87 10.70 10.09 7.06
N VAL A 88 10.40 10.41 5.80
CA VAL A 88 11.23 11.30 4.97
C VAL A 88 11.35 12.67 5.62
N LYS A 89 10.25 13.23 6.13
CA LYS A 89 10.26 14.52 6.85
C LYS A 89 11.14 14.47 8.10
N ALA A 90 10.95 13.47 8.96
CA ALA A 90 11.73 13.32 10.19
C ALA A 90 13.22 13.10 9.90
N TYR A 91 13.54 12.33 8.86
CA TYR A 91 14.92 12.11 8.42
C TYR A 91 15.58 13.40 7.92
N ASN A 92 14.88 14.19 7.11
CA ASN A 92 15.39 15.47 6.61
C ASN A 92 15.61 16.47 7.76
N GLN A 93 14.68 16.55 8.71
CA GLN A 93 14.84 17.38 9.91
C GLN A 93 16.07 16.97 10.72
N ALA A 94 16.26 15.66 10.96
CA ALA A 94 17.43 15.13 11.64
C ALA A 94 18.74 15.41 10.88
N ALA A 95 18.74 15.33 9.56
CA ALA A 95 19.90 15.65 8.73
C ALA A 95 20.26 17.15 8.83
N THR A 96 19.28 18.03 8.81
CA THR A 96 19.47 19.48 9.01
C THR A 96 20.00 19.79 10.40
N ALA A 97 19.39 19.22 11.45
CA ALA A 97 19.86 19.39 12.83
C ALA A 97 21.32 18.93 13.00
N ARG A 98 21.70 17.82 12.35
CA ARG A 98 23.10 17.36 12.32
C ARG A 98 24.04 18.36 11.67
N ILE A 99 23.66 18.94 10.52
CA ILE A 99 24.48 19.94 9.83
C ILE A 99 24.65 21.17 10.72
N ASN A 100 23.57 21.70 11.28
CA ASN A 100 23.61 22.88 12.14
C ASN A 100 24.49 22.66 13.38
N ALA A 101 24.28 21.56 14.10
CA ALA A 101 25.09 21.25 15.29
C ALA A 101 26.58 21.07 14.97
N ARG A 102 26.91 20.50 13.80
CA ARG A 102 28.30 20.40 13.33
C ARG A 102 28.90 21.76 13.00
N THR A 103 28.15 22.67 12.40
CA THR A 103 28.61 24.02 12.08
C THR A 103 28.92 24.80 13.36
N VAL A 104 28.02 24.75 14.36
CA VAL A 104 28.26 25.37 15.68
C VAL A 104 29.51 24.78 16.33
N LEU A 105 29.62 23.45 16.39
CA LEU A 105 30.80 22.81 16.97
C LEU A 105 32.09 23.10 16.22
N ALA A 106 32.05 23.34 14.91
CA ALA A 106 33.22 23.76 14.15
C ALA A 106 33.71 25.15 14.57
N GLY A 107 32.80 26.12 14.70
CA GLY A 107 33.15 27.45 15.21
C GLY A 107 33.63 27.43 16.66
N VAL A 108 32.98 26.66 17.53
CA VAL A 108 33.41 26.48 18.93
C VAL A 108 34.80 25.86 19.02
N LYS A 109 35.13 24.92 18.12
CA LYS A 109 36.49 24.35 18.06
C LYS A 109 37.53 25.43 17.77
N GLU A 110 37.27 26.29 16.77
CA GLU A 110 38.17 27.37 16.38
C GLU A 110 38.39 28.36 17.53
N ASP A 111 37.33 28.75 18.24
CA ASP A 111 37.41 29.66 19.38
C ASP A 111 38.16 29.04 20.58
N LEU A 112 37.92 27.76 20.88
CA LEU A 112 38.64 27.05 21.93
C LEU A 112 40.13 26.92 21.59
N GLU A 113 40.49 26.62 20.34
CA GLU A 113 41.87 26.57 19.87
C GLU A 113 42.56 27.96 19.95
N ALA A 114 41.84 29.03 19.61
CA ALA A 114 42.35 30.40 19.69
C ALA A 114 42.58 30.88 21.14
N SER A 115 41.74 30.44 22.08
CA SER A 115 41.88 30.80 23.50
C SER A 115 43.08 30.15 24.19
N GLY A 116 43.49 28.94 23.75
CA GLY A 116 44.58 28.18 24.36
C GLY A 116 44.30 27.61 25.77
N GLU A 117 43.16 27.92 26.37
CA GLU A 117 42.83 27.55 27.77
C GLU A 117 42.12 26.19 27.90
N ALA A 118 41.71 25.57 26.78
CA ALA A 118 40.83 24.40 26.78
C ALA A 118 41.17 23.36 25.69
N GLU A 119 42.44 22.99 25.55
CA GLU A 119 42.92 22.03 24.53
C GLU A 119 42.17 20.68 24.54
N GLU A 120 41.87 20.13 25.72
CA GLU A 120 41.13 18.86 25.85
C GLU A 120 39.69 18.97 25.33
N ALA A 121 39.03 20.11 25.55
CA ALA A 121 37.68 20.36 25.03
C ALA A 121 37.72 20.51 23.51
N ALA A 122 38.70 21.24 22.97
CA ALA A 122 38.91 21.36 21.53
C ALA A 122 39.15 19.99 20.86
N ALA A 123 39.96 19.13 21.49
CA ALA A 123 40.22 17.77 21.00
C ALA A 123 38.95 16.90 21.01
N THR A 124 38.11 17.03 22.04
CA THR A 124 36.82 16.33 22.16
C THR A 124 35.85 16.76 21.05
N VAL A 125 35.74 18.06 20.81
CA VAL A 125 34.93 18.62 19.72
C VAL A 125 35.45 18.12 18.36
N ALA A 126 36.77 18.13 18.15
CA ALA A 126 37.39 17.62 16.92
C ALA A 126 37.08 16.12 16.69
N ALA A 127 37.10 15.31 17.75
CA ALA A 127 36.75 13.90 17.68
C ALA A 127 35.29 13.69 17.28
N ALA A 128 34.35 14.43 17.88
CA ALA A 128 32.93 14.38 17.53
C ALA A 128 32.68 14.78 16.06
N LEU A 129 33.33 15.85 15.59
CA LEU A 129 33.26 16.30 14.20
C LEU A 129 33.84 15.27 13.22
N ARG A 130 34.90 14.54 13.61
CA ARG A 130 35.49 13.48 12.79
C ARG A 130 34.57 12.26 12.70
N GLN A 131 34.04 11.79 13.83
CA GLN A 131 33.17 10.62 13.90
C GLN A 131 31.83 10.84 13.17
N THR A 132 31.34 12.07 13.15
CA THR A 132 30.09 12.42 12.48
C THR A 132 30.28 13.02 11.10
N ARG A 133 31.44 12.84 10.42
CA ARG A 133 31.73 13.49 9.11
C ARG A 133 30.72 13.16 8.02
N SER A 134 30.33 11.90 7.87
CA SER A 134 29.33 11.45 6.91
C SER A 134 27.96 11.29 7.58
N ALA A 135 26.90 11.69 6.90
CA ALA A 135 25.54 11.45 7.38
C ALA A 135 25.23 9.95 7.28
N ALA A 136 24.76 9.35 8.36
CA ALA A 136 24.34 7.96 8.32
C ALA A 136 23.04 7.80 7.52
N LYS A 137 22.93 6.72 6.73
CA LYS A 137 21.80 6.48 5.80
C LYS A 137 20.56 5.85 6.45
N LYS A 138 20.61 5.56 7.75
CA LYS A 138 19.56 4.87 8.50
C LYS A 138 19.21 5.68 9.74
N ALA A 139 17.95 5.60 10.17
CA ALA A 139 17.41 6.36 11.29
C ALA A 139 18.23 6.20 12.58
N GLU A 140 18.43 4.97 13.06
CA GLU A 140 19.12 4.76 14.34
C GLU A 140 20.61 5.22 14.33
N PRO A 141 21.43 4.87 13.32
CA PRO A 141 22.77 5.44 13.19
C PRO A 141 22.80 6.98 13.11
N LEU A 142 21.83 7.62 12.46
CA LEU A 142 21.74 9.08 12.41
C LEU A 142 21.35 9.66 13.79
N ALA A 143 20.43 9.01 14.52
CA ALA A 143 20.09 9.37 15.88
C ALA A 143 21.29 9.26 16.84
N GLN A 144 22.17 8.26 16.66
CA GLN A 144 23.41 8.14 17.43
C GLN A 144 24.40 9.27 17.12
N GLN A 145 24.53 9.67 15.85
CA GLN A 145 25.34 10.83 15.49
C GLN A 145 24.80 12.11 16.13
N LEU A 146 23.48 12.31 16.12
CA LEU A 146 22.82 13.42 16.78
C LEU A 146 23.06 13.41 18.30
N ALA A 147 22.94 12.26 18.96
CA ALA A 147 23.20 12.12 20.39
C ALA A 147 24.65 12.54 20.73
N LEU A 148 25.64 12.05 19.98
CA LEU A 148 27.05 12.43 20.17
C LEU A 148 27.27 13.94 20.02
N LEU A 149 26.67 14.58 19.02
CA LEU A 149 26.76 16.03 18.82
C LEU A 149 26.08 16.78 19.97
N GLY A 150 24.91 16.32 20.41
CA GLY A 150 24.18 16.90 21.54
C GLY A 150 24.94 16.79 22.85
N ASP A 151 25.58 15.65 23.12
CA ASP A 151 26.41 15.45 24.31
C ASP A 151 27.65 16.34 24.29
N THR A 152 28.25 16.54 23.11
CA THR A 152 29.38 17.46 22.93
C THR A 152 28.95 18.92 23.20
N LEU A 153 27.78 19.34 22.70
CA LEU A 153 27.23 20.68 22.96
C LEU A 153 26.86 20.91 24.43
N LYS A 154 26.56 19.86 25.19
CA LYS A 154 26.29 19.93 26.65
C LYS A 154 27.56 19.97 27.49
N HIS A 155 28.73 19.72 26.91
CA HIS A 155 29.97 19.65 27.68
C HIS A 155 30.22 20.99 28.42
N PRO A 156 30.51 20.99 29.73
CA PRO A 156 30.53 22.22 30.55
C PRO A 156 31.46 23.33 30.04
N VAL A 157 32.53 22.96 29.35
CA VAL A 157 33.50 23.90 28.75
C VAL A 157 33.08 24.36 27.35
N VAL A 158 32.32 23.53 26.62
CA VAL A 158 31.87 23.81 25.25
C VAL A 158 30.59 24.66 25.27
N ALA A 159 29.66 24.37 26.18
CA ALA A 159 28.36 25.01 26.23
C ALA A 159 28.42 26.55 26.38
N PRO A 160 29.29 27.14 27.22
CA PRO A 160 29.42 28.59 27.31
C PRO A 160 29.90 29.22 26.00
N VAL A 161 30.89 28.62 25.33
CA VAL A 161 31.41 29.12 24.05
C VAL A 161 30.38 28.95 22.92
N ALA A 162 29.63 27.85 22.95
CA ALA A 162 28.56 27.60 22.00
C ALA A 162 27.36 28.56 22.18
N ALA A 163 27.16 29.15 23.36
CA ALA A 163 26.00 30.00 23.66
C ALA A 163 25.87 31.17 22.68
N ASP A 164 26.97 31.83 22.36
CA ASP A 164 26.99 33.00 21.47
C ASP A 164 26.94 32.62 19.98
N GLN A 165 27.05 31.32 19.66
CA GLN A 165 27.05 30.79 18.29
C GLN A 165 25.77 30.01 17.94
N GLY A 166 24.73 30.07 18.78
CA GLY A 166 23.47 29.33 18.56
C GLY A 166 23.50 27.87 19.05
N GLY A 167 24.38 27.56 20.00
CA GLY A 167 24.48 26.26 20.66
C GLY A 167 23.18 25.80 21.35
N PRO A 168 22.45 26.67 22.08
CA PRO A 168 21.18 26.29 22.71
C PRO A 168 20.12 25.84 21.70
N GLU A 169 19.98 26.55 20.58
CA GLU A 169 19.05 26.23 19.49
C GLU A 169 19.45 24.93 18.80
N ALA A 170 20.74 24.78 18.45
CA ALA A 170 21.24 23.54 17.85
C ALA A 170 21.05 22.33 18.77
N LEU A 171 21.23 22.50 20.08
CA LEU A 171 21.02 21.46 21.07
C LEU A 171 19.53 21.08 21.17
N ALA A 172 18.62 22.06 21.15
CA ALA A 172 17.18 21.82 21.16
C ALA A 172 16.73 21.06 19.91
N ASP A 173 17.22 21.46 18.72
CA ASP A 173 16.91 20.82 17.44
C ASP A 173 17.38 19.36 17.41
N VAL A 174 18.60 19.10 17.91
CA VAL A 174 19.16 17.75 18.05
C VAL A 174 18.29 16.90 18.98
N GLN A 175 17.93 17.42 20.15
CA GLN A 175 17.13 16.70 21.15
C GLN A 175 15.71 16.41 20.66
N ALA A 176 15.10 17.31 19.88
CA ALA A 176 13.78 17.10 19.28
C ALA A 176 13.83 16.09 18.13
N SER A 177 14.91 16.11 17.33
CA SER A 177 15.04 15.26 16.14
C SER A 177 15.25 13.77 16.46
N ILE A 178 15.95 13.44 17.55
CA ILE A 178 16.22 12.05 17.95
C ILE A 178 14.92 11.23 18.18
N PRO A 179 14.00 11.64 19.07
CA PRO A 179 12.76 10.89 19.30
C PRO A 179 11.83 10.93 18.10
N ALA A 180 11.78 12.03 17.34
CA ALA A 180 10.97 12.13 16.12
C ALA A 180 11.43 11.11 15.06
N LEU A 181 12.73 11.00 14.84
CA LEU A 181 13.32 10.06 13.90
C LEU A 181 13.08 8.60 14.31
N ARG A 182 13.29 8.28 15.59
CA ARG A 182 13.05 6.92 16.13
C ARG A 182 11.58 6.51 16.05
N LYS A 183 10.66 7.43 16.36
CA LYS A 183 9.22 7.19 16.24
C LYS A 183 8.84 6.91 14.79
N ALA A 184 9.31 7.72 13.85
CA ALA A 184 9.00 7.54 12.44
C ALA A 184 9.56 6.22 11.87
N ASP A 185 10.75 5.80 12.31
CA ASP A 185 11.35 4.50 11.94
C ASP A 185 10.51 3.31 12.45
N GLN A 186 10.03 3.38 13.69
CA GLN A 186 9.14 2.37 14.26
C GLN A 186 7.79 2.28 13.52
N GLU A 187 7.23 3.41 13.13
CA GLU A 187 5.96 3.49 12.40
C GLU A 187 6.09 2.97 10.95
N ASP A 188 7.25 3.12 10.30
CA ASP A 188 7.49 2.62 8.93
C ASP A 188 7.63 1.09 8.84
N VAL A 189 8.17 0.44 9.88
CA VAL A 189 8.37 -1.03 9.91
C VAL A 189 7.05 -1.81 9.93
N GLY A 190 5.95 -1.22 10.41
CA GLY A 190 4.64 -1.87 10.53
C GLY A 190 3.82 -1.99 9.22
N GLY A 191 4.26 -1.40 8.11
CA GLY A 191 3.43 -1.22 6.90
C GLY A 191 3.64 -2.22 5.75
N ARG A 192 4.43 -3.29 5.92
CA ARG A 192 4.57 -4.31 4.87
C ARG A 192 3.34 -5.21 4.87
N GLY A 193 2.47 -5.07 3.86
CA GLY A 193 1.32 -5.94 3.63
C GLY A 193 1.72 -7.39 3.86
N THR A 194 1.08 -8.03 4.83
CA THR A 194 1.53 -9.34 5.30
C THR A 194 1.17 -10.39 4.23
N PRO A 195 2.02 -11.41 4.01
CA PRO A 195 1.71 -12.49 3.06
C PRO A 195 0.30 -13.09 3.25
N VAL A 196 -0.18 -13.10 4.49
CA VAL A 196 -1.51 -13.58 4.90
C VAL A 196 -2.66 -12.77 4.30
N GLU A 197 -2.54 -11.45 4.19
CA GLU A 197 -3.58 -10.60 3.58
C GLU A 197 -3.68 -10.84 2.07
N THR A 198 -2.53 -11.07 1.42
CA THR A 198 -2.48 -11.37 -0.02
C THR A 198 -3.06 -12.76 -0.30
N GLU A 199 -2.67 -13.76 0.49
CA GLU A 199 -3.23 -15.12 0.40
C GLU A 199 -4.74 -15.15 0.64
N THR A 200 -5.26 -14.28 1.51
CA THR A 200 -6.70 -14.17 1.77
C THR A 200 -7.46 -13.62 0.57
N LEU A 201 -6.91 -12.60 -0.11
CA LEU A 201 -7.46 -12.06 -1.35
C LEU A 201 -7.47 -13.12 -2.46
N ASP A 202 -6.32 -13.77 -2.69
CA ASP A 202 -6.20 -14.82 -3.72
C ASP A 202 -7.13 -16.01 -3.44
N LEU A 203 -7.31 -16.38 -2.17
CA LEU A 203 -8.27 -17.42 -1.78
C LEU A 203 -9.71 -17.03 -2.14
N LEU A 204 -10.12 -15.79 -1.80
CA LEU A 204 -11.46 -15.28 -2.10
C LEU A 204 -11.70 -15.17 -3.61
N ASP A 205 -10.70 -14.69 -4.35
CA ASP A 205 -10.72 -14.63 -5.80
C ASP A 205 -10.92 -16.02 -6.42
N GLY A 206 -10.16 -17.02 -5.94
CA GLY A 206 -10.29 -18.41 -6.38
C GLY A 206 -11.67 -19.02 -6.11
N ILE A 207 -12.27 -18.73 -4.95
CA ILE A 207 -13.62 -19.18 -4.59
C ILE A 207 -14.65 -18.61 -5.56
N ILE A 208 -14.57 -17.30 -5.82
CA ILE A 208 -15.48 -16.62 -6.75
C ILE A 208 -15.34 -17.23 -8.15
N VAL A 209 -14.11 -17.34 -8.69
CA VAL A 209 -13.86 -17.89 -10.03
C VAL A 209 -14.42 -19.31 -10.16
N GLN A 210 -14.25 -20.15 -9.14
CA GLN A 210 -14.82 -21.51 -9.11
C GLN A 210 -16.36 -21.48 -9.18
N LEU A 211 -17.00 -20.61 -8.40
CA LEU A 211 -18.46 -20.51 -8.30
C LEU A 211 -19.10 -19.93 -9.56
N VAL A 212 -18.51 -18.89 -10.17
CA VAL A 212 -19.05 -18.30 -11.41
C VAL A 212 -18.88 -19.25 -12.61
N ARG A 213 -17.78 -20.01 -12.69
CA ARG A 213 -17.61 -21.10 -13.69
C ARG A 213 -18.65 -22.21 -13.48
N ARG A 214 -19.00 -22.52 -12.23
CA ARG A 214 -20.08 -23.47 -11.92
C ARG A 214 -21.44 -22.91 -12.36
N ALA A 215 -21.73 -21.65 -12.08
CA ALA A 215 -22.96 -20.99 -12.50
C ALA A 215 -23.12 -21.00 -14.04
N ARG A 216 -22.06 -20.67 -14.79
CA ARG A 216 -22.07 -20.74 -16.26
C ARG A 216 -22.37 -22.15 -16.78
N ARG A 217 -21.76 -23.20 -16.20
CA ARG A 217 -22.05 -24.59 -16.59
C ARG A 217 -23.50 -24.97 -16.32
N ALA A 218 -24.04 -24.58 -15.17
CA ALA A 218 -25.44 -24.81 -14.83
C ALA A 218 -26.39 -24.07 -15.79
N ALA A 219 -26.07 -22.82 -16.14
CA ALA A 219 -26.84 -22.02 -17.08
C ALA A 219 -26.84 -22.62 -18.50
N LEU A 220 -25.69 -23.13 -18.98
CA LEU A 220 -25.62 -23.84 -20.26
C LEU A 220 -26.48 -25.11 -20.28
N ALA A 221 -26.46 -25.88 -19.19
CA ALA A 221 -27.30 -27.09 -19.07
C ALA A 221 -28.79 -26.75 -19.00
N ALA A 222 -29.16 -25.73 -18.22
CA ALA A 222 -30.55 -25.26 -18.12
C ALA A 222 -31.04 -24.70 -19.46
N SER A 223 -30.20 -23.93 -20.15
CA SER A 223 -30.48 -23.36 -21.47
C SER A 223 -30.83 -24.44 -22.50
N LYS A 224 -30.02 -25.51 -22.59
CA LYS A 224 -30.29 -26.66 -23.47
C LYS A 224 -31.58 -27.39 -23.08
N ARG A 225 -31.80 -27.62 -21.79
CA ARG A 225 -32.98 -28.33 -21.27
C ARG A 225 -34.29 -27.59 -21.52
N LEU A 226 -34.26 -26.26 -21.45
CA LEU A 226 -35.46 -25.40 -21.50
C LEU A 226 -35.61 -24.65 -22.83
N GLY A 227 -34.69 -24.82 -23.78
CA GLY A 227 -34.72 -24.12 -25.06
C GLY A 227 -34.54 -22.60 -24.96
N ASN A 228 -33.92 -22.10 -23.87
CA ASN A 228 -33.77 -20.66 -23.62
C ASN A 228 -32.29 -20.24 -23.67
N PRO A 229 -31.79 -19.71 -24.80
CA PRO A 229 -30.40 -19.29 -24.96
C PRO A 229 -30.03 -18.07 -24.11
N ALA A 230 -31.00 -17.21 -23.76
CA ALA A 230 -30.75 -16.00 -22.97
C ALA A 230 -30.20 -16.33 -21.56
N MET A 231 -30.53 -17.50 -21.01
CA MET A 231 -29.93 -17.96 -19.75
C MET A 231 -28.43 -18.21 -19.87
N ALA A 232 -27.95 -18.78 -20.98
CA ALA A 232 -26.51 -18.95 -21.14
C ALA A 232 -25.86 -17.56 -21.14
N GLU A 233 -26.38 -16.65 -21.96
CA GLU A 233 -25.84 -15.29 -22.11
C GLU A 233 -25.79 -14.51 -20.80
N ALA A 234 -26.83 -14.58 -19.97
CA ALA A 234 -26.85 -13.91 -18.66
C ALA A 234 -25.72 -14.34 -17.71
N PHE A 235 -25.19 -15.56 -17.87
CA PHE A 235 -24.11 -16.11 -17.04
C PHE A 235 -22.74 -16.15 -17.74
N LYS A 236 -22.55 -15.40 -18.83
CA LYS A 236 -21.24 -15.33 -19.51
C LYS A 236 -20.13 -14.84 -18.58
N LEU A 237 -18.91 -15.27 -18.87
CA LEU A 237 -17.71 -15.00 -18.07
C LEU A 237 -16.86 -13.85 -18.65
N ASP A 238 -17.51 -12.89 -19.29
CA ASP A 238 -16.88 -11.79 -20.03
C ASP A 238 -16.10 -10.82 -19.14
N ARG A 239 -16.50 -10.65 -17.88
CA ARG A 239 -15.74 -9.82 -16.92
C ARG A 239 -14.41 -10.47 -16.53
N LEU A 240 -14.39 -11.80 -16.36
CA LEU A 240 -13.14 -12.54 -16.08
C LEU A 240 -12.21 -12.68 -17.28
N TYR A 241 -12.75 -12.68 -18.49
CA TYR A 241 -12.01 -12.96 -19.72
C TYR A 241 -12.11 -11.82 -20.73
N ARG A 242 -12.16 -10.56 -20.28
CA ARG A 242 -12.07 -9.41 -21.19
C ARG A 242 -10.94 -9.67 -22.17
N SER A 243 -11.27 -9.77 -23.45
CA SER A 243 -10.27 -9.94 -24.50
C SER A 243 -9.25 -8.81 -24.34
N LYS A 244 -7.96 -9.14 -24.32
CA LYS A 244 -6.85 -8.17 -24.38
C LYS A 244 -6.79 -7.44 -25.74
N GLY A 245 -7.90 -6.89 -26.20
CA GLY A 245 -8.03 -6.14 -27.44
C GLY A 245 -9.24 -5.23 -27.35
N GLY A 246 -8.99 -3.92 -27.32
CA GLY A 246 -10.03 -2.91 -27.26
C GLY A 246 -9.72 -1.66 -26.44
N SER A 247 -8.46 -1.24 -26.32
CA SER A 247 -8.14 0.18 -26.15
C SER A 247 -7.66 0.70 -27.50
N GLY A 248 -8.43 1.56 -28.15
CA GLY A 248 -8.07 2.21 -29.41
C GLY A 248 -9.11 2.03 -30.51
N ALA A 249 -10.24 2.73 -30.36
CA ALA A 249 -11.00 3.35 -31.44
C ALA A 249 -11.98 4.33 -30.78
N GLU A 250 -11.42 5.47 -30.39
CA GLU A 250 -12.09 6.78 -30.29
C GLU A 250 -13.00 6.97 -31.52
N GLU A 251 -14.26 7.34 -31.28
CA GLU A 251 -14.74 8.71 -31.56
C GLU A 251 -14.49 9.15 -33.01
N GLU A 252 -15.50 8.96 -33.85
CA GLU A 252 -15.94 10.02 -34.77
C GLU A 252 -17.44 9.81 -35.04
N ALA A 253 -18.24 10.39 -34.15
CA ALA A 253 -19.57 10.86 -34.47
C ALA A 253 -19.44 12.37 -34.74
N GLY A 254 -19.51 12.73 -36.01
CA GLY A 254 -19.85 14.07 -36.51
C GLY A 254 -20.48 13.81 -37.88
N GLU A 255 -21.80 13.82 -38.00
CA GLU A 255 -22.55 15.03 -38.38
C GLU A 255 -21.88 15.75 -39.55
N ASP A 256 -22.34 15.43 -40.76
CA ASP A 256 -22.59 16.41 -41.80
C ASP A 256 -23.87 15.94 -42.53
N GLU A 257 -25.00 16.40 -42.00
CA GLU A 257 -26.15 16.73 -42.83
C GLU A 257 -25.76 17.95 -43.67
N ASP A 258 -25.66 17.78 -44.99
CA ASP A 258 -26.05 18.86 -45.90
C ASP A 258 -26.65 18.26 -47.17
N ALA A 259 -27.92 18.63 -47.37
CA ALA A 259 -28.70 18.34 -48.55
C ALA A 259 -28.21 19.20 -49.71
N GLU A 260 -28.13 18.63 -50.91
CA GLU A 260 -28.58 19.38 -52.08
C GLU A 260 -29.14 18.46 -53.16
N GLU A 261 -30.12 19.04 -53.85
CA GLU A 261 -31.22 18.43 -54.55
C GLU A 261 -30.97 18.50 -56.08
N VAL A 262 -31.87 17.88 -56.84
CA VAL A 262 -32.24 18.21 -58.25
C VAL A 262 -31.63 17.38 -59.40
N LYS A 263 -32.52 16.51 -59.90
CA LYS A 263 -32.82 16.07 -61.28
C LYS A 263 -31.89 16.45 -62.44
N GLY A 264 -31.58 15.42 -63.23
CA GLY A 264 -31.41 15.46 -64.69
C GLY A 264 -31.82 14.12 -65.27
#